data_AF-A0A1H7X976-F1
#
_entry.id   AF-A0A1H7X976-F1
#
_cell.length_a   1.000
_cell.length_b   1.000
_cell.length_c   1.000
_cell.angle_alpha   90.00
_cell.angle_beta   90.00
_cell.angle_gamma   90.00
#
_symmetry.space_group_name_H-M   'P 1'
#
loop_
_entity.id
_entity.type
_entity.pdbx_description
1 polymer ?
#
loop_
_entity_poly.entity_id
_entity_poly.type
_entity_poly.pdbx_seq_one_letter_code
_entity_poly.pdbx_strand_id
1 'polypeptide(L)'
;MATRLIALVLALMLASTGAQACSRVIQITLDFQEDSAQLESKQIVRLASWLAEVRGLFQYGDADVEGVAVSNEVKKGRKELARRRADAVASVLENLQEGLPIHSSSNVYPPDLLRSKGNYAVVQLNPVNAPDCSPIPIPGFKY
;
A
#
# COMPACT_ATOMS: atom_id res chain seq x y z
N MET A 1 -3.99 -50.73 21.23
CA MET A 1 -4.50 -50.10 19.98
C MET A 1 -4.80 -48.61 20.14
N ALA A 2 -5.26 -48.13 21.30
CA ALA A 2 -5.61 -46.71 21.52
C ALA A 2 -4.43 -45.71 21.41
N THR A 3 -3.20 -46.12 21.74
CA THR A 3 -2.01 -45.25 21.73
C THR A 3 -1.54 -44.82 20.34
N ARG A 4 -1.83 -45.61 19.29
CA ARG A 4 -1.48 -45.24 17.90
C ARG A 4 -2.43 -44.22 17.29
N LEU A 5 -3.69 -44.19 17.74
CA LEU A 5 -4.69 -43.21 17.31
C LEU A 5 -4.39 -41.80 17.88
N ILE A 6 -3.94 -41.73 19.13
CA ILE A 6 -3.63 -40.45 19.78
C ILE A 6 -2.45 -39.74 19.11
N ALA A 7 -1.41 -40.50 18.72
CA ALA A 7 -0.25 -39.95 18.02
C ALA A 7 -0.58 -39.39 16.63
N LEU A 8 -1.54 -39.99 15.92
CA LEU A 8 -1.99 -39.53 14.61
C LEU A 8 -2.80 -38.22 14.70
N VAL A 9 -3.62 -38.08 15.74
CA VAL A 9 -4.42 -36.87 15.98
C VAL A 9 -3.55 -35.68 16.38
N LEU A 10 -2.50 -35.91 17.18
CA LEU A 10 -1.55 -34.85 17.55
C LEU A 10 -0.75 -34.34 16.34
N ALA A 11 -0.40 -35.21 15.40
CA ALA A 11 0.33 -34.84 14.18
C ALA A 11 -0.54 -34.01 13.20
N LEU A 12 -1.86 -34.25 13.14
CA LEU A 12 -2.77 -33.45 12.31
C LEU A 12 -2.98 -32.03 12.86
N MET A 13 -2.89 -31.84 14.19
CA MET A 13 -3.07 -30.52 14.82
C MET A 13 -1.87 -29.58 14.66
N LEU A 14 -0.70 -30.09 14.26
CA LEU A 14 0.51 -29.30 13.99
C LEU A 14 0.62 -28.83 12.53
N ALA A 15 -0.26 -29.29 11.65
CA ALA A 15 -0.31 -28.87 10.23
C ALA A 15 -1.15 -27.59 9.99
N SER A 16 -1.68 -26.97 11.04
CA SER A 16 -2.41 -25.70 10.98
C SER A 16 -1.49 -24.49 11.18
N THR A 17 -0.31 -24.50 10.56
CA THR A 17 0.55 -23.31 10.53
C THR A 17 0.22 -22.43 9.33
N GLY A 18 -0.56 -21.38 9.59
CA GLY A 18 -0.45 -20.09 8.92
C GLY A 18 -1.33 -19.92 7.68
N ALA A 19 -2.62 -19.62 7.89
CA ALA A 19 -3.30 -18.71 6.98
C ALA A 19 -2.65 -17.32 7.12
N GLN A 20 -1.50 -17.12 6.47
CA GLN A 20 -0.95 -15.79 6.28
C GLN A 20 -1.91 -15.06 5.34
N ALA A 21 -2.57 -14.02 5.82
CA ALA A 21 -3.34 -13.12 4.96
C ALA A 21 -2.36 -12.44 4.00
N CYS A 22 -2.07 -13.06 2.86
CA CYS A 22 -1.00 -12.63 1.96
C CYS A 22 -1.47 -11.64 0.89
N SER A 23 -2.15 -10.59 1.33
CA SER A 23 -1.99 -9.29 0.68
C SER A 23 -0.83 -8.58 1.36
N ARG A 24 0.39 -8.79 0.87
CA ARG A 24 1.51 -7.94 1.30
C ARG A 24 1.28 -6.59 0.65
N VAL A 25 0.66 -5.67 1.40
CA VAL A 25 0.53 -4.27 0.98
C VAL A 25 1.94 -3.69 0.87
N ILE A 26 2.42 -3.47 -0.36
CA ILE A 26 3.74 -2.90 -0.63
C ILE A 26 3.52 -1.42 -0.89
N GLN A 27 3.44 -0.68 0.22
CA GLN A 27 3.04 0.71 0.22
C GLN A 27 3.94 1.56 1.12
N ILE A 28 4.19 2.79 0.70
CA ILE A 28 4.78 3.82 1.53
C ILE A 28 3.90 5.08 1.51
N THR A 29 3.84 5.76 2.66
CA THR A 29 3.20 7.08 2.80
C THR A 29 4.25 8.15 2.93
N LEU A 30 4.19 9.19 2.11
CA LEU A 30 5.11 10.33 2.11
C LEU A 30 4.37 11.58 2.59
N ASP A 31 4.86 12.20 3.66
CA ASP A 31 4.19 13.36 4.26
C ASP A 31 4.57 14.68 3.58
N PHE A 32 3.61 15.59 3.51
CA PHE A 32 3.76 16.96 3.08
C PHE A 32 3.53 17.91 4.26
N GLN A 33 4.07 19.12 4.16
CA GLN A 33 3.63 20.21 5.03
C GLN A 33 2.16 20.56 4.75
N GLU A 34 1.52 21.16 5.76
CA GLU A 34 0.15 21.66 5.60
C GLU A 34 0.06 22.62 4.40
N ASP A 35 -0.97 22.43 3.57
CA ASP A 35 -1.24 23.20 2.35
C ASP A 35 -0.11 23.25 1.30
N SER A 36 0.92 22.43 1.45
CA SER A 36 2.03 22.32 0.51
C SER A 36 1.90 21.09 -0.40
N ALA A 37 2.36 21.24 -1.63
CA ALA A 37 2.62 20.15 -2.58
C ALA A 37 4.13 19.98 -2.85
N GLN A 38 4.99 20.66 -2.08
CA GLN A 38 6.43 20.50 -2.17
C GLN A 38 6.84 19.27 -1.36
N LEU A 39 7.41 18.28 -2.05
CA LEU A 39 7.96 17.10 -1.41
C LEU A 39 9.36 17.42 -0.86
N GLU A 40 9.53 17.34 0.46
CA GLU A 40 10.81 17.62 1.11
C GLU A 40 11.85 16.55 0.75
N SER A 41 13.13 16.94 0.70
CA SER A 41 14.25 16.03 0.39
C SER A 41 14.27 14.79 1.30
N LYS A 42 13.87 14.92 2.56
CA LYS A 42 13.78 13.77 3.49
C LYS A 42 12.80 12.69 3.01
N GLN A 43 11.70 13.08 2.37
CA GLN A 43 10.71 12.14 1.83
C GLN A 43 11.19 11.52 0.52
N ILE A 44 11.94 12.26 -0.29
CA ILE A 44 12.59 11.73 -1.50
C ILE A 44 13.60 10.64 -1.11
N VAL A 45 14.47 10.91 -0.12
CA VAL A 45 15.42 9.92 0.40
C VAL A 45 14.69 8.70 0.96
N ARG A 46 13.62 8.91 1.71
CA ARG A 46 12.81 7.82 2.26
C ARG A 46 12.16 6.95 1.19
N LEU A 47 11.64 7.55 0.11
CA LEU A 47 11.11 6.82 -1.04
C LEU A 47 12.19 5.97 -1.71
N ALA A 48 13.37 6.56 -1.96
CA ALA A 48 14.49 5.85 -2.57
C ALA A 48 14.99 4.67 -1.71
N SER A 49 15.11 4.85 -0.40
CA SER A 49 15.49 3.78 0.54
C SER A 49 14.47 2.65 0.54
N TRP A 50 13.17 2.98 0.60
CA TRP A 50 12.11 2.00 0.54
C TRP A 50 12.09 1.22 -0.78
N LEU A 51 12.30 1.89 -1.93
CA LEU A 51 12.43 1.21 -3.23
C LEU A 51 13.57 0.20 -3.23
N ALA A 52 14.72 0.54 -2.63
CA ALA A 52 15.85 -0.39 -2.50
C ALA A 52 15.52 -1.61 -1.62
N GLU A 53 14.75 -1.43 -0.54
CA GLU A 53 14.32 -2.51 0.34
C GLU A 53 13.36 -3.48 -0.35
N VAL A 54 12.47 -2.98 -1.21
CA VAL A 54 11.40 -3.79 -1.82
C VAL A 54 11.75 -4.36 -3.19
N ARG A 55 12.78 -3.83 -3.88
CA ARG A 55 13.15 -4.22 -5.27
C ARG A 55 13.31 -5.73 -5.49
N GLY A 56 13.79 -6.47 -4.50
CA GLY A 56 14.03 -7.91 -4.60
C GLY A 56 12.86 -8.79 -4.17
N LEU A 57 11.75 -8.20 -3.69
CA LEU A 57 10.64 -8.97 -3.14
C LEU A 57 9.76 -9.56 -4.24
N PHE A 58 9.48 -8.78 -5.30
CA PHE A 58 8.62 -9.18 -6.40
C PHE A 58 9.04 -8.50 -7.70
N GLN A 59 8.54 -9.02 -8.83
CA GLN A 59 8.44 -8.24 -10.06
C GLN A 59 7.20 -7.35 -9.97
N TYR A 60 7.39 -6.04 -10.14
CA TYR A 60 6.31 -5.06 -10.14
C TYR A 60 5.89 -4.72 -11.57
N GLY A 61 4.58 -4.71 -11.81
CA GLY A 61 3.99 -4.43 -13.12
C GLY A 61 3.68 -2.95 -13.33
N ASP A 62 3.24 -2.29 -12.26
CA ASP A 62 2.88 -0.88 -12.23
C ASP A 62 2.92 -0.36 -10.77
N ALA A 63 2.65 0.93 -10.62
CA ALA A 63 2.49 1.59 -9.33
C ALA A 63 1.29 2.53 -9.32
N ASP A 64 0.61 2.60 -8.17
CA ASP A 64 -0.38 3.62 -7.89
C ASP A 64 0.23 4.72 -7.02
N VAL A 65 -0.04 5.97 -7.40
CA VAL A 65 0.29 7.15 -6.61
C VAL A 65 -0.99 7.91 -6.27
N GLU A 66 -1.35 7.93 -5.00
CA GLU A 66 -2.52 8.66 -4.53
C GLU A 66 -2.08 9.90 -3.74
N GLY A 67 -2.41 11.08 -4.25
CA GLY A 67 -2.29 12.32 -3.49
C GLY A 67 -3.53 12.56 -2.65
N VAL A 68 -3.35 12.96 -1.38
CA VAL A 68 -4.45 13.12 -0.43
C VAL A 68 -4.51 14.56 0.11
N ALA A 69 -5.73 15.06 0.27
CA ALA A 69 -6.02 16.28 1.01
C ALA A 69 -7.22 16.07 1.95
N VAL A 70 -7.20 16.69 3.13
CA VAL A 70 -8.41 16.73 3.99
C VAL A 70 -9.50 17.63 3.39
N SER A 71 -10.76 17.20 3.47
CA SER A 71 -11.92 18.06 3.18
C SER A 71 -12.02 19.14 4.25
N ASN A 72 -12.10 20.40 3.86
CA ASN A 72 -12.62 21.44 4.75
C ASN A 72 -13.50 22.40 3.96
N GLU A 73 -14.49 22.97 4.63
CA GLU A 73 -15.43 23.89 3.99
C GLU A 73 -14.79 25.27 3.70
N VAL A 74 -13.70 25.59 4.41
CA VAL A 74 -13.07 26.92 4.38
C VAL A 74 -12.02 27.06 3.28
N LYS A 75 -11.23 26.02 2.97
CA LYS A 75 -10.14 26.08 1.98
C LYS A 75 -10.62 25.46 0.65
N LYS A 76 -10.90 26.32 -0.33
CA LYS A 76 -11.15 25.91 -1.72
C LYS A 76 -9.90 25.23 -2.32
N GLY A 77 -10.09 24.36 -3.32
CA GLY A 77 -8.98 23.76 -4.07
C GLY A 77 -8.30 22.55 -3.43
N ARG A 78 -8.95 21.85 -2.47
CA ARG A 78 -8.38 20.64 -1.83
C ARG A 78 -8.07 19.52 -2.82
N LYS A 79 -8.95 19.30 -3.80
CA LYS A 79 -8.73 18.29 -4.86
C LYS A 79 -7.51 18.62 -5.71
N GLU A 80 -7.31 19.90 -6.02
CA GLU A 80 -6.13 20.38 -6.76
C GLU A 80 -4.84 20.26 -5.93
N LEU A 81 -4.90 20.52 -4.62
CA LEU A 81 -3.77 20.25 -3.73
C LEU A 81 -3.41 18.76 -3.70
N ALA A 82 -4.42 17.88 -3.57
CA ALA A 82 -4.23 16.43 -3.63
C ALA A 82 -3.59 16.01 -4.97
N ARG A 83 -4.08 16.54 -6.09
CA ARG A 83 -3.51 16.29 -7.43
C ARG A 83 -2.04 16.69 -7.52
N ARG A 84 -1.68 17.91 -7.11
CA ARG A 84 -0.28 18.37 -7.14
C ARG A 84 0.65 17.54 -6.25
N ARG A 85 0.16 17.00 -5.14
CA ARG A 85 0.92 16.07 -4.30
C ARG A 85 1.16 14.72 -5.00
N ALA A 86 0.15 14.20 -5.68
CA ALA A 86 0.29 12.99 -6.50
C ALA A 86 1.35 13.22 -7.59
N ASP A 87 1.23 14.31 -8.36
CA ASP A 87 2.16 14.65 -9.44
C ASP A 87 3.61 14.78 -8.94
N ALA A 88 3.80 15.45 -7.79
CA ALA A 88 5.12 15.63 -7.20
C ALA A 88 5.78 14.30 -6.84
N VAL A 89 5.01 13.35 -6.27
CA VAL A 89 5.52 12.02 -5.95
C VAL A 89 5.70 11.16 -7.20
N ALA A 90 4.76 11.20 -8.15
CA ALA A 90 4.85 10.45 -9.40
C ALA A 90 6.09 10.84 -10.20
N SER A 91 6.38 12.14 -10.31
CA SER A 91 7.59 12.63 -10.98
C SER A 91 8.87 12.14 -10.30
N VAL A 92 8.93 12.11 -8.97
CA VAL A 92 10.09 11.56 -8.25
C VAL A 92 10.19 10.05 -8.45
N LEU A 93 9.07 9.33 -8.40
CA LEU A 93 9.03 7.88 -8.60
C LEU A 93 9.51 7.49 -10.01
N GLU A 94 9.06 8.19 -11.03
CA GLU A 94 9.47 7.97 -12.42
C GLU A 94 10.99 8.12 -12.61
N ASN A 95 11.59 9.11 -11.93
CA ASN A 95 13.05 9.31 -11.95
C ASN A 95 13.83 8.23 -11.16
N LEU A 96 13.24 7.66 -10.10
CA LEU A 96 13.88 6.65 -9.27
C LEU A 96 13.70 5.23 -9.82
N GLN A 97 12.62 4.99 -10.58
CA GLN A 97 12.21 3.69 -11.08
C GLN A 97 11.77 3.81 -12.54
N GLU A 98 12.75 3.88 -13.44
CA GLU A 98 12.52 4.04 -14.87
C GLU A 98 11.71 2.87 -15.46
N GLY A 99 10.76 3.20 -16.33
CA GLY A 99 9.99 2.22 -17.10
C GLY A 99 8.85 1.52 -16.35
N LEU A 100 8.61 1.86 -15.08
CA LEU A 100 7.43 1.38 -14.35
C LEU A 100 6.21 2.26 -14.67
N PRO A 101 5.11 1.71 -15.20
CA PRO A 101 3.87 2.45 -15.37
C PRO A 101 3.35 3.02 -14.04
N ILE A 102 2.97 4.30 -14.02
CA ILE A 102 2.47 4.98 -12.83
C ILE A 102 1.04 5.47 -13.07
N HIS A 103 0.12 5.05 -12.22
CA HIS A 103 -1.26 5.50 -12.19
C HIS A 103 -1.44 6.51 -11.05
N SER A 104 -1.76 7.76 -11.40
CA SER A 104 -1.97 8.80 -10.40
C SER A 104 -3.46 9.03 -10.11
N SER A 105 -3.79 9.16 -8.84
CA SER A 105 -5.11 9.56 -8.37
C SER A 105 -5.01 10.68 -7.33
N SER A 106 -6.11 11.40 -7.14
CA SER A 106 -6.17 12.48 -6.17
C SER A 106 -7.48 12.36 -5.40
N ASN A 107 -7.44 12.35 -4.08
CA ASN A 107 -8.64 12.18 -3.27
C ASN A 107 -8.72 13.17 -2.12
N VAL A 108 -9.96 13.51 -1.79
CA VAL A 108 -10.29 14.37 -0.66
C VAL A 108 -11.16 13.58 0.28
N TYR A 109 -10.75 13.50 1.55
CA TYR A 109 -11.46 12.70 2.55
C TYR A 109 -11.87 13.54 3.75
N PRO A 110 -12.95 13.15 4.44
CA PRO A 110 -13.29 13.63 5.78
C PRO A 110 -12.11 13.47 6.76
N PRO A 111 -11.92 14.41 7.70
CA PRO A 111 -10.79 14.41 8.63
C PRO A 111 -10.71 13.14 9.51
N ASP A 112 -11.87 12.55 9.82
CA ASP A 112 -12.06 11.33 10.61
C ASP A 112 -11.56 10.05 9.92
N LEU A 113 -11.39 10.08 8.60
CA LEU A 113 -10.90 8.94 7.81
C LEU A 113 -9.40 9.02 7.50
N LEU A 114 -8.71 10.06 7.99
CA LEU A 114 -7.38 10.43 7.51
C LEU A 114 -6.27 10.24 8.54
N ARG A 115 -5.17 9.64 8.08
CA ARG A 115 -3.86 9.74 8.75
C ARG A 115 -3.19 11.08 8.43
N SER A 116 -2.20 11.48 9.23
CA SER A 116 -1.37 12.69 9.00
C SER A 116 -2.16 13.95 8.62
N LYS A 117 -3.39 14.11 9.14
CA LYS A 117 -4.31 15.24 8.83
C LYS A 117 -4.56 15.46 7.33
N GLY A 118 -4.42 14.42 6.49
CA GLY A 118 -4.57 14.53 5.04
C GLY A 118 -3.46 15.34 4.37
N ASN A 119 -2.25 15.32 4.91
CA ASN A 119 -1.07 15.96 4.31
C ASN A 119 -0.07 14.92 3.84
N TYR A 120 -0.48 14.05 2.93
CA TYR A 120 0.39 12.97 2.44
C TYR A 120 0.06 12.58 0.99
N ALA A 121 0.95 11.80 0.40
CA ALA A 121 0.65 10.95 -0.73
C ALA A 121 1.07 9.51 -0.42
N VAL A 122 0.48 8.57 -1.14
CA VAL A 122 0.74 7.14 -1.03
C VAL A 122 1.37 6.67 -2.33
N VAL A 123 2.38 5.83 -2.23
CA VAL A 123 2.88 5.01 -3.34
C VAL A 123 2.59 3.55 -3.01
N GLN A 124 1.94 2.83 -3.91
CA GLN A 124 1.77 1.38 -3.86
C GLN A 124 2.41 0.75 -5.10
N LEU A 125 3.22 -0.28 -4.90
CA LEU A 125 3.73 -1.09 -6.01
C LEU A 125 2.88 -2.35 -6.16
N ASN A 126 2.48 -2.65 -7.40
CA ASN A 126 1.61 -3.78 -7.69
C ASN A 126 2.42 -4.95 -8.29
N PRO A 127 2.57 -6.08 -7.59
CA PRO A 127 3.28 -7.25 -8.10
C PRO A 127 2.51 -7.95 -9.24
N VAL A 128 3.21 -8.43 -10.26
CA VAL A 128 2.59 -9.22 -11.35
C VAL A 128 2.35 -10.70 -10.98
N ASN A 129 3.13 -11.22 -10.03
CA ASN A 129 3.16 -12.66 -9.68
C ASN A 129 3.00 -12.87 -8.17
N ALA A 130 2.27 -11.99 -7.48
CA ALA A 130 1.97 -12.24 -6.07
C ALA A 130 1.09 -13.49 -5.93
N PRO A 131 1.34 -14.37 -4.95
CA PRO A 131 0.46 -15.51 -4.69
C PRO A 131 -0.97 -15.02 -4.44
N ASP A 132 -1.96 -15.71 -5.02
CA ASP A 132 -3.37 -15.45 -4.73
C ASP A 132 -3.66 -15.83 -3.28
N CYS A 133 -4.01 -14.83 -2.49
CA CYS A 133 -4.30 -14.97 -1.08
C CYS A 133 -5.75 -14.57 -0.77
N SER A 134 -6.62 -14.65 -1.78
CA SER A 134 -8.05 -14.66 -1.60
C SER A 134 -8.40 -15.75 -0.58
N PRO A 135 -9.26 -15.46 0.42
CA PRO A 135 -9.73 -16.49 1.32
C PRO A 135 -10.37 -17.59 0.48
N ILE A 136 -9.82 -18.81 0.57
CA ILE A 136 -10.45 -19.99 -0.03
C ILE A 136 -11.84 -20.07 0.61
N PRO A 137 -12.94 -20.05 -0.16
CA PRO A 137 -14.28 -20.09 0.40
C PRO A 137 -14.42 -21.30 1.32
N ILE A 138 -14.90 -21.07 2.55
CA ILE A 138 -15.19 -22.17 3.47
C ILE A 138 -16.22 -23.06 2.78
N PRO A 139 -15.94 -24.37 2.56
CA PRO A 139 -16.90 -25.25 1.91
C PRO A 139 -18.26 -25.19 2.63
N GLY A 140 -19.30 -24.78 1.91
CA GLY A 140 -20.68 -24.66 2.43
C GLY A 140 -21.15 -23.25 2.76
N PHE A 141 -20.28 -22.23 2.74
CA PHE A 141 -20.71 -20.83 2.85
C PHE A 141 -20.82 -20.20 1.45
N LYS A 142 -22.04 -19.77 1.09
CA LYS A 142 -22.30 -18.91 -0.07
C LYS A 142 -22.56 -17.49 0.44
N TYR A 143 -21.95 -16.49 -0.18
CA TYR A 143 -22.28 -15.08 0.00
C TYR A 143 -23.60 -14.74 -0.68
#